data_AF-A0A1F3VCP4-F1
#
_entry.id   AF-A0A1F3VCP4-F1
#
_cell.length_a   1.000
_cell.length_b   1.000
_cell.length_c   1.000
_cell.angle_alpha   90.00
_cell.angle_beta   90.00
_cell.angle_gamma   90.00
#
_symmetry.space_group_name_H-M   'P 1'
#
loop_
_entity.id
_entity.type
_entity.pdbx_description
1 polymer ?
#
loop_
_entity_poly.entity_id
_entity_poly.type
_entity_poly.pdbx_seq_one_letter_code
_entity_poly.pdbx_strand_id
1 'polypeptide(L)'
;MKLVRDESIATTEVNRSKFIAHLFPFEHFKKKLDQLKTDHPKARHFVYAYRYFNELNQIVENQSDDGEPKGSSGRPVLNVLRGNEMINTAIIIVRYFGGTKLGVGGLVRAYTESVHQVLQKSNLLDYKRRISKSITVGYRDVGLVEHILKQYANTSWEKKFAEKNVEICFNVDEEDCELIMNRFKEICY
;
A
#
# COMPACT_ATOMS: atom_id res chain seq x y z
N MET A 1 -3.57 -6.23 7.30
CA MET A 1 -2.83 -5.12 6.67
C MET A 1 -3.79 -4.14 6.04
N LYS A 2 -3.40 -2.86 5.95
CA LYS A 2 -4.23 -1.76 5.46
C LYS A 2 -3.54 -0.98 4.34
N LEU A 3 -4.30 -0.31 3.49
CA LEU A 3 -3.80 0.55 2.41
C LEU A 3 -4.61 1.83 2.31
N VAL A 4 -4.09 2.78 1.54
CA VAL A 4 -4.82 3.96 1.05
C VAL A 4 -4.93 3.91 -0.47
N ARG A 5 -6.03 4.41 -1.04
CA ARG A 5 -6.21 4.58 -2.50
C ARG A 5 -6.03 6.01 -2.96
N ASP A 6 -6.31 6.96 -2.08
CA ASP A 6 -6.22 8.39 -2.36
C ASP A 6 -5.17 9.03 -1.46
N GLU A 7 -4.67 10.19 -1.89
CA GLU A 7 -3.78 10.99 -1.06
C GLU A 7 -4.54 11.62 0.11
N SER A 8 -3.92 11.55 1.29
CA SER A 8 -4.32 12.30 2.48
C SER A 8 -3.19 13.23 2.92
N ILE A 9 -3.55 14.43 3.39
CA ILE A 9 -2.59 15.43 3.83
C ILE A 9 -2.96 15.91 5.23
N ALA A 10 -1.97 15.95 6.12
CA ALA A 10 -2.10 16.59 7.42
C ALA A 10 -0.89 17.48 7.71
N THR A 11 -1.12 18.55 8.48
CA THR A 11 -0.08 19.46 8.93
C THR A 11 -0.03 19.43 10.45
N THR A 12 1.17 19.29 11.01
CA THR A 12 1.46 19.38 12.44
C THR A 12 2.50 20.46 12.69
N GLU A 13 2.33 21.23 13.77
CA GLU A 13 3.28 22.27 14.18
C GLU A 13 3.86 21.96 15.56
N VAL A 14 5.19 21.99 15.68
CA VAL A 14 5.93 21.73 16.93
C VAL A 14 7.06 22.74 17.06
N ASN A 15 7.05 23.57 18.12
CA ASN A 15 8.02 24.64 18.35
C ASN A 15 8.29 25.50 17.09
N ARG A 16 7.19 25.95 16.45
CA ARG A 16 7.17 26.74 15.20
C ARG A 16 7.69 26.01 13.96
N SER A 17 8.15 24.76 14.09
CA SER A 17 8.48 23.91 12.96
C SER A 17 7.20 23.31 12.40
N LYS A 18 7.04 23.32 11.07
CA LYS A 18 5.88 22.80 10.36
C LYS A 18 6.24 21.48 9.68
N PHE A 19 5.39 20.46 9.85
CA PHE A 19 5.51 19.14 9.26
C PHE A 19 4.26 18.88 8.44
N ILE A 20 4.41 18.69 7.13
CA ILE A 20 3.30 18.44 6.21
C ILE A 20 3.44 17.00 5.71
N ALA A 21 2.62 16.11 6.24
CA ALA A 21 2.60 14.70 5.90
C ALA A 21 1.65 14.44 4.72
N HIS A 22 2.19 13.81 3.68
CA HIS A 22 1.46 13.32 2.52
C HIS A 22 1.48 11.79 2.55
N LEU A 23 0.33 11.16 2.81
CA LEU A 23 0.17 9.70 2.78
C LEU A 23 -0.60 9.30 1.53
N PHE A 24 -0.07 8.37 0.73
CA PHE A 24 -0.61 8.07 -0.60
C PHE A 24 -0.16 6.66 -1.09
N PRO A 25 -0.76 6.13 -2.17
CA PRO A 25 -0.35 4.84 -2.75
C PRO A 25 1.13 4.79 -3.16
N PHE A 26 1.83 3.71 -2.82
CA PHE A 26 3.28 3.58 -3.07
C PHE A 26 3.67 3.79 -4.55
N GLU A 27 2.83 3.36 -5.49
CA GLU A 27 3.08 3.49 -6.93
C GLU A 27 3.34 4.93 -7.38
N HIS A 28 2.85 5.93 -6.64
CA HIS A 28 3.04 7.35 -6.94
C HIS A 28 4.29 7.96 -6.30
N PHE A 29 5.08 7.19 -5.54
CA PHE A 29 6.19 7.69 -4.72
C PHE A 29 7.17 8.58 -5.47
N LYS A 30 7.73 8.11 -6.59
CA LYS A 30 8.73 8.87 -7.36
C LYS A 30 8.15 10.20 -7.86
N LYS A 31 7.01 10.14 -8.54
CA LYS A 31 6.32 11.32 -9.07
C LYS A 31 5.97 12.32 -7.96
N LYS A 32 5.46 11.83 -6.83
CA LYS A 32 5.04 12.69 -5.71
C LYS A 32 6.24 13.36 -5.03
N LEU A 33 7.35 12.65 -4.87
CA LEU A 33 8.57 13.22 -4.29
C LEU A 33 9.10 14.39 -5.14
N ASP A 34 9.17 14.21 -6.46
CA ASP A 34 9.65 15.25 -7.37
C ASP A 34 8.69 16.45 -7.41
N GLN A 35 7.38 16.18 -7.41
CA GLN A 35 6.35 17.22 -7.27
C GLN A 35 6.55 18.02 -5.98
N LEU A 36 6.66 17.36 -4.82
CA LEU A 36 6.79 18.06 -3.54
C LEU A 36 8.07 18.87 -3.44
N LYS A 37 9.18 18.41 -4.02
CA LYS A 37 10.42 19.20 -4.11
C LYS A 37 10.22 20.49 -4.92
N THR A 38 9.39 20.43 -5.95
CA THR A 38 9.04 21.58 -6.79
C THR A 38 8.09 22.54 -6.07
N ASP A 39 7.07 21.99 -5.40
CA ASP A 39 6.03 22.76 -4.69
C ASP A 39 6.57 23.41 -3.40
N HIS A 40 7.62 22.83 -2.80
CA HIS A 40 8.19 23.27 -1.52
C HIS A 40 9.68 23.61 -1.61
N PRO A 41 10.12 24.56 -2.46
CA PRO A 41 11.54 24.85 -2.69
C PRO A 41 12.28 25.42 -1.47
N LYS A 42 11.53 25.91 -0.46
CA LYS A 42 12.05 26.43 0.81
C LYS A 42 12.08 25.39 1.95
N ALA A 43 11.53 24.20 1.73
CA ALA A 43 11.59 23.13 2.72
C ALA A 43 13.01 22.57 2.80
N ARG A 44 13.43 22.16 4.00
CA ARG A 44 14.80 21.64 4.22
C ARG A 44 14.90 20.13 4.09
N HIS A 45 13.82 19.43 4.44
CA HIS A 45 13.81 17.98 4.55
C HIS A 45 12.49 17.43 4.00
N PHE A 46 12.61 16.37 3.20
CA PHE A 46 11.59 15.54 2.58
C PHE A 46 11.77 14.11 3.10
N VAL A 47 11.54 13.94 4.40
CA VAL A 47 11.65 12.63 5.07
C VAL A 47 10.58 11.71 4.51
N TYR A 48 10.93 10.47 4.23
CA TYR A 48 9.96 9.52 3.70
C TYR A 48 10.11 8.14 4.32
N ALA A 49 9.03 7.37 4.22
CA ALA A 49 9.04 5.93 4.37
C ALA A 49 7.99 5.31 3.45
N TYR A 50 8.19 4.06 3.07
CA TYR A 50 7.18 3.29 2.35
C TYR A 50 7.29 1.80 2.65
N ARG A 51 6.19 1.10 2.38
CA ARG A 51 6.07 -0.35 2.51
C ARG A 51 5.18 -0.85 1.37
N TYR A 52 5.62 -1.86 0.62
CA TYR A 52 4.85 -2.45 -0.47
C TYR A 52 5.20 -3.91 -0.70
N PHE A 53 4.36 -4.65 -1.42
CA PHE A 53 4.69 -5.99 -1.89
C PHE A 53 5.45 -5.92 -3.22
N ASN A 54 6.60 -6.58 -3.32
CA ASN A 54 7.27 -6.79 -4.60
C ASN A 54 6.59 -7.91 -5.41
N GLU A 55 7.09 -8.16 -6.62
CA GLU A 55 6.60 -9.20 -7.53
C GLU A 55 6.66 -10.61 -6.93
N LEU A 56 7.56 -10.85 -5.98
CA LEU A 56 7.71 -12.11 -5.25
C LEU A 56 6.84 -12.19 -3.99
N ASN A 57 5.90 -11.25 -3.81
CA ASN A 57 5.04 -11.11 -2.62
C ASN A 57 5.81 -10.92 -1.31
N GLN A 58 7.00 -10.32 -1.36
CA GLN A 58 7.77 -9.97 -0.17
C GLN A 58 7.52 -8.50 0.18
N ILE A 59 7.41 -8.21 1.48
CA ILE A 59 7.31 -6.82 1.95
C ILE A 59 8.67 -6.15 1.76
N VAL A 60 8.70 -5.12 0.92
CA VAL A 60 9.84 -4.24 0.74
C VAL A 60 9.56 -2.93 1.47
N GLU A 61 10.54 -2.48 2.23
CA GLU A 61 10.46 -1.28 3.04
C GLU A 61 11.68 -0.40 2.81
N ASN A 62 11.49 0.91 2.81
CA ASN A 62 12.58 1.86 2.80
C ASN A 62 12.20 3.13 3.56
N GLN A 63 13.21 3.88 3.96
CA GLN A 63 13.05 5.15 4.65
C GLN A 63 14.27 6.05 4.42
N SER A 64 14.08 7.36 4.54
CA SER A 64 15.16 8.34 4.51
C SER A 64 14.93 9.41 5.56
N ASP A 65 16.00 9.73 6.30
CA ASP A 65 16.03 10.88 7.20
C ASP A 65 16.23 12.22 6.45
N ASP A 66 16.56 12.18 5.16
CA ASP A 66 16.78 13.36 4.28
C ASP A 66 17.60 14.51 4.90
N GLY A 67 18.72 14.18 5.56
CA GLY A 67 19.60 15.16 6.19
C GLY A 67 19.21 15.57 7.63
N GLU A 68 18.11 15.03 8.17
CA GLU A 68 17.86 15.03 9.61
C GLU A 68 18.92 14.17 10.34
N PRO A 69 19.10 14.36 11.67
CA PRO A 69 19.93 13.47 12.46
C PRO A 69 19.54 12.00 12.26
N LYS A 70 20.54 11.14 12.05
CA LYS A 70 20.34 9.72 11.71
C LYS A 70 19.39 9.02 12.69
N GLY A 71 18.36 8.38 12.16
CA GLY A 71 17.36 7.62 12.90
C GLY A 71 16.34 8.49 13.66
N SER A 72 16.36 9.81 13.51
CA SER A 72 15.45 10.72 14.21
C SER A 72 14.12 10.98 13.48
N SER A 73 13.99 10.57 12.21
CA SER A 73 12.81 10.88 11.41
C SER A 73 12.31 9.70 10.58
N GLY A 74 13.06 9.23 9.57
CA GLY A 74 12.57 8.21 8.64
C GLY A 74 12.31 6.86 9.29
N ARG A 75 13.15 6.42 10.24
CA ARG A 75 12.92 5.18 11.01
C ARG A 75 11.66 5.27 11.91
N PRO A 76 11.44 6.34 12.71
CA PRO A 76 10.17 6.57 13.39
C PRO A 76 8.96 6.51 12.47
N VAL A 77 9.02 7.18 11.32
CA VAL A 77 7.92 7.20 10.34
C VAL A 77 7.60 5.79 9.84
N LEU A 78 8.62 5.02 9.46
CA LEU A 78 8.45 3.63 9.03
C LEU A 78 7.85 2.75 10.14
N ASN A 79 8.26 2.96 11.40
CA ASN A 79 7.72 2.21 12.53
C ASN A 79 6.23 2.48 12.75
N VAL A 80 5.75 3.71 12.54
CA VAL A 80 4.32 4.02 12.61
C VAL A 80 3.55 3.30 11.50
N LEU A 81 4.09 3.27 10.26
CA LEU A 81 3.49 2.50 9.17
C LEU A 81 3.41 1.00 9.51
N ARG A 82 4.46 0.44 10.11
CA ARG A 82 4.47 -0.97 10.58
C ARG A 82 3.43 -1.22 11.66
N GLY A 83 3.36 -0.36 12.68
CA GLY A 83 2.42 -0.50 13.79
C GLY A 83 0.95 -0.37 13.38
N ASN A 84 0.67 0.34 12.28
CA ASN A 84 -0.66 0.43 11.68
C ASN A 84 -0.88 -0.58 10.55
N GLU A 85 0.06 -1.52 10.35
CA GLU A 85 0.04 -2.54 9.32
C GLU A 85 -0.16 -2.01 7.88
N MET A 86 0.34 -0.81 7.61
CA MET A 86 0.19 -0.15 6.30
C MET A 86 1.04 -0.85 5.23
N ILE A 87 0.44 -1.16 4.09
CA ILE A 87 1.09 -1.80 2.95
C ILE A 87 0.66 -1.11 1.65
N ASN A 88 1.46 -1.26 0.60
CA ASN A 88 1.31 -0.58 -0.69
C ASN A 88 1.12 0.94 -0.53
N THR A 89 1.77 1.51 0.48
CA THR A 89 1.57 2.87 0.94
C THR A 89 2.93 3.54 1.11
N ALA A 90 3.01 4.80 0.71
CA ALA A 90 4.14 5.68 0.94
C ALA A 90 3.72 6.91 1.73
N ILE A 91 4.68 7.49 2.44
CA ILE A 91 4.51 8.78 3.10
C ILE A 91 5.72 9.65 2.84
N ILE A 92 5.49 10.94 2.58
CA ILE A 92 6.52 11.98 2.51
C ILE A 92 6.12 13.08 3.47
N ILE A 93 7.05 13.49 4.34
CA ILE A 93 6.86 14.57 5.30
C ILE A 93 7.79 15.71 4.93
N VAL A 94 7.18 16.80 4.47
CA VAL A 94 7.87 18.05 4.17
C VAL A 94 8.03 18.84 5.46
N ARG A 95 9.28 19.18 5.82
CA ARG A 95 9.57 19.94 7.03
C ARG A 95 10.08 21.35 6.73
N TYR A 96 9.46 22.32 7.39
CA TYR A 96 9.96 23.68 7.53
C TYR A 96 10.55 23.89 8.93
N PHE A 97 11.77 24.42 9.00
CA PHE A 97 12.44 24.72 10.26
C PHE A 97 11.87 25.98 10.92
N GLY A 98 11.48 25.88 12.20
CA GLY A 98 10.83 26.96 12.95
C GLY A 98 11.75 27.90 13.73
N GLY A 99 13.07 27.81 13.53
CA GLY A 99 14.06 28.61 14.28
C GLY A 99 14.52 27.98 15.60
N THR A 100 13.79 27.01 16.14
CA THR A 100 14.13 26.30 17.40
C THR A 100 14.50 24.85 17.13
N LYS A 101 15.66 24.40 17.64
CA LYS A 101 16.08 22.99 17.53
C LYS A 101 15.23 22.11 18.44
N LEU A 102 14.73 20.99 17.91
CA LEU A 102 13.90 20.02 18.65
C LEU A 102 14.72 18.97 19.41
N GLY A 103 16.00 18.78 19.07
CA GLY A 103 16.78 17.63 19.50
C GLY A 103 16.26 16.30 18.93
N VAL A 104 17.02 15.22 19.07
CA VAL A 104 16.67 13.91 18.48
C VAL A 104 15.32 13.40 19.00
N GLY A 105 15.11 13.40 20.32
CA GLY A 105 13.84 12.95 20.90
C GLY A 105 12.63 13.83 20.56
N GLY A 106 12.85 15.12 20.31
CA GLY A 106 11.79 16.01 19.82
C GLY A 106 11.43 15.74 18.36
N LEU A 107 12.42 15.46 17.51
CA LEU A 107 12.18 15.08 16.11
C LEU A 107 11.43 13.76 16.02
N VAL A 108 11.87 12.74 16.76
CA VAL A 108 11.20 11.43 16.77
C VAL A 108 9.72 11.59 17.11
N ARG A 109 9.40 12.37 18.14
CA ARG A 109 8.00 12.63 18.53
C ARG A 109 7.24 13.42 17.48
N ALA A 110 7.81 14.49 16.93
CA ALA A 110 7.15 15.33 15.93
C ALA A 110 6.85 14.57 14.63
N TYR A 111 7.79 13.77 14.14
CA TYR A 111 7.59 12.94 12.95
C TYR A 111 6.54 11.85 13.20
N THR A 112 6.60 11.18 14.34
CA THR A 112 5.62 10.16 14.74
C THR A 112 4.21 10.74 14.78
N GLU A 113 4.04 11.88 15.45
CA GLU A 113 2.75 12.57 15.56
C GLU A 113 2.21 12.97 14.18
N SER A 114 3.07 13.50 13.30
CA SER A 114 2.67 13.88 11.94
C SER A 114 2.10 12.71 11.13
N VAL A 115 2.65 11.50 11.30
CA VAL A 115 2.11 10.28 10.66
C VAL A 115 0.75 9.91 11.25
N HIS A 116 0.60 9.95 12.58
CA HIS A 116 -0.68 9.65 13.22
C HIS A 116 -1.79 10.61 12.79
N GLN A 117 -1.48 11.91 12.71
CA GLN A 117 -2.42 12.93 12.26
C GLN A 117 -2.90 12.71 10.82
N VAL A 118 -2.03 12.29 9.90
CA VAL A 118 -2.46 11.99 8.53
C VAL A 118 -3.26 10.69 8.47
N LEU A 119 -2.86 9.65 9.21
CA LEU A 119 -3.59 8.37 9.26
C LEU A 119 -5.02 8.54 9.78
N GLN A 120 -5.23 9.42 10.78
CA GLN A 120 -6.58 9.72 11.29
C GLN A 120 -7.49 10.39 10.26
N LYS A 121 -6.90 11.10 9.28
CA LYS A 121 -7.65 11.75 8.19
C LYS A 121 -7.82 10.86 6.96
N SER A 122 -7.12 9.73 6.92
CA SER A 122 -7.11 8.83 5.77
C SER A 122 -8.25 7.84 5.79
N ASN A 123 -8.83 7.58 4.62
CA ASN A 123 -9.70 6.43 4.42
C ASN A 123 -8.85 5.16 4.28
N LEU A 124 -8.67 4.43 5.39
CA LEU A 124 -7.91 3.18 5.41
C LEU A 124 -8.79 2.03 4.94
N LEU A 125 -8.30 1.29 3.96
CA LEU A 125 -8.96 0.10 3.42
C LEU A 125 -8.19 -1.15 3.82
N ASP A 126 -8.90 -2.24 4.08
CA ASP A 126 -8.24 -3.53 4.28
C ASP A 126 -7.59 -4.00 2.99
N TYR A 127 -6.32 -4.38 3.10
CA TYR A 127 -5.62 -5.02 1.99
C TYR A 127 -6.02 -6.49 1.94
N LYS A 128 -6.76 -6.86 0.89
CA LYS A 128 -6.99 -8.25 0.53
C LYS A 128 -6.01 -8.66 -0.56
N ARG A 129 -5.22 -9.69 -0.26
CA ARG A 129 -4.31 -10.27 -1.25
C ARG A 129 -5.14 -10.95 -2.33
N ARG A 130 -4.75 -10.73 -3.57
CA ARG A 130 -5.37 -11.36 -4.73
C ARG A 130 -4.39 -12.33 -5.35
N ILE A 131 -4.90 -13.48 -5.78
CA ILE A 131 -4.09 -14.50 -6.43
C ILE A 131 -4.70 -14.91 -7.75
N SER A 132 -3.82 -15.12 -8.73
CA SER A 132 -4.16 -15.63 -10.04
C SER A 132 -3.98 -17.14 -10.05
N LYS A 133 -4.99 -17.86 -10.56
CA LYS A 133 -4.95 -19.30 -10.80
C LYS A 133 -5.52 -19.57 -12.19
N SER A 134 -5.24 -20.75 -12.72
CA SER A 134 -5.91 -21.24 -13.91
C SER A 134 -6.45 -22.65 -13.71
N ILE A 135 -7.53 -22.94 -14.43
CA ILE A 135 -8.10 -24.27 -14.55
C ILE A 135 -8.42 -24.56 -16.01
N THR A 136 -8.22 -25.80 -16.42
CA THR A 136 -8.58 -26.27 -17.76
C THR A 136 -9.80 -27.17 -17.64
N VAL A 137 -10.88 -26.82 -18.35
CA VAL A 137 -12.15 -27.56 -18.31
C VAL A 137 -12.66 -27.86 -19.72
N GLY A 138 -13.55 -28.84 -19.84
CA GLY A 138 -14.28 -29.08 -21.08
C GLY A 138 -15.27 -27.95 -21.38
N TYR A 139 -15.65 -27.80 -22.65
CA TYR A 139 -16.62 -26.77 -23.07
C TYR A 139 -17.97 -26.85 -22.33
N ARG A 140 -18.36 -28.05 -21.87
CA ARG A 140 -19.61 -28.27 -21.11
C ARG A 140 -19.58 -27.66 -19.72
N ASP A 141 -18.41 -27.54 -19.10
CA ASP A 141 -18.25 -27.15 -17.70
C ASP A 141 -17.91 -25.67 -17.51
N VAL A 142 -17.63 -24.95 -18.60
CA VAL A 142 -17.31 -23.51 -18.60
C VAL A 142 -18.36 -22.71 -17.84
N GLY A 143 -19.65 -22.93 -18.14
CA GLY A 143 -20.73 -22.19 -17.50
C GLY A 143 -20.82 -22.42 -15.98
N LEU A 144 -20.48 -23.62 -15.53
CA LEU A 144 -20.47 -23.96 -14.10
C LEU A 144 -19.29 -23.31 -13.38
N VAL A 145 -18.11 -23.32 -13.99
CA VAL A 145 -16.93 -22.59 -13.45
C VAL A 145 -17.23 -21.10 -13.33
N GLU A 146 -17.81 -20.48 -14.36
CA GLU A 146 -18.19 -19.07 -14.33
C GLU A 146 -19.26 -18.80 -13.26
N HIS A 147 -20.21 -19.72 -13.06
CA HIS A 147 -21.21 -19.60 -12.00
C HIS A 147 -20.56 -19.61 -10.61
N ILE A 148 -19.60 -20.50 -10.35
CA ILE A 148 -18.87 -20.55 -9.09
C ILE A 148 -18.08 -19.26 -8.87
N LEU A 149 -17.31 -18.81 -9.86
CA LEU A 149 -16.49 -17.59 -9.76
C LEU A 149 -17.35 -16.35 -9.45
N LYS A 150 -18.56 -16.26 -9.99
CA LYS A 150 -19.52 -15.16 -9.72
C LYS A 150 -20.01 -15.11 -8.27
N GLN A 151 -19.91 -16.20 -7.51
CA GLN A 151 -20.35 -16.24 -6.11
C GLN A 151 -19.36 -15.57 -5.15
N TYR A 152 -18.14 -15.26 -5.62
CA TYR A 152 -17.09 -14.64 -4.82
C TYR A 152 -16.85 -13.20 -5.27
N ALA A 153 -16.85 -12.28 -4.31
CA ALA A 153 -16.69 -10.86 -4.57
C ALA A 153 -15.31 -10.56 -5.19
N ASN A 154 -15.22 -9.45 -5.93
CA ASN A 154 -14.00 -8.99 -6.58
C ASN A 154 -13.36 -9.95 -7.60
N THR A 155 -13.98 -11.07 -7.94
CA THR A 155 -13.43 -12.06 -8.89
C THR A 155 -13.42 -11.55 -10.34
N SER A 156 -12.33 -11.79 -11.06
CA SER A 156 -12.25 -11.55 -12.52
C SER A 156 -11.63 -12.76 -13.22
N TRP A 157 -12.00 -13.02 -14.48
CA TRP A 157 -11.43 -14.13 -15.24
C TRP A 157 -11.39 -13.86 -16.74
N GLU A 158 -10.48 -14.56 -17.40
CA GLU A 158 -10.30 -14.59 -18.84
C GLU A 158 -10.33 -16.03 -19.33
N LYS A 159 -10.81 -16.23 -20.56
CA LYS A 159 -10.95 -17.55 -21.19
C LYS A 159 -10.02 -17.65 -22.40
N LYS A 160 -9.26 -18.74 -22.47
CA LYS A 160 -8.46 -19.12 -23.63
C LYS A 160 -9.01 -20.43 -24.19
N PHE A 161 -9.47 -20.37 -25.43
CA PHE A 161 -10.08 -21.51 -26.11
C PHE A 161 -9.02 -22.31 -26.86
N ALA A 162 -9.00 -23.62 -26.64
CA ALA A 162 -8.18 -24.58 -27.38
C ALA A 162 -9.09 -25.63 -28.05
N GLU A 163 -8.51 -26.52 -28.87
CA GLU A 163 -9.30 -27.47 -29.68
C GLU A 163 -10.24 -28.36 -28.87
N LYS A 164 -9.84 -28.75 -27.65
CA LYS A 164 -10.59 -29.74 -26.83
C LYS A 164 -11.04 -29.21 -25.47
N ASN A 165 -10.55 -28.06 -25.04
CA ASN A 165 -10.78 -27.52 -23.72
C ASN A 165 -10.69 -25.99 -23.69
N VAL A 166 -11.05 -25.41 -22.56
CA VAL A 166 -10.95 -23.99 -22.28
C VAL A 166 -10.12 -23.82 -21.02
N GLU A 167 -9.06 -23.02 -21.12
CA GLU A 167 -8.32 -22.55 -19.95
C GLU A 167 -8.99 -21.28 -19.42
N ILE A 168 -9.34 -21.28 -18.14
CA ILE A 168 -9.94 -20.15 -17.45
C ILE A 168 -8.90 -19.65 -16.44
N CYS A 169 -8.33 -18.47 -16.71
CA CYS A 169 -7.45 -17.78 -15.79
C CYS A 169 -8.29 -16.84 -14.93
N PHE A 170 -8.25 -16.98 -13.60
CA PHE A 170 -9.08 -16.19 -12.69
C PHE A 170 -8.25 -15.56 -11.58
N ASN A 171 -8.69 -14.39 -11.12
CA ASN A 171 -8.12 -13.62 -10.03
C ASN A 171 -9.13 -13.48 -8.90
N VAL A 172 -8.83 -14.05 -7.74
CA VAL A 172 -9.70 -14.10 -6.56
C VAL A 172 -8.98 -13.55 -5.34
N ASP A 173 -9.72 -13.24 -4.27
CA ASP A 173 -9.13 -12.99 -2.97
C ASP A 173 -8.46 -14.29 -2.47
N GLU A 174 -7.28 -14.20 -1.85
CA GLU A 174 -6.48 -15.36 -1.42
C GLU A 174 -7.26 -16.28 -0.46
N GLU A 175 -8.07 -15.68 0.40
CA GLU A 175 -8.94 -16.37 1.37
C GLU A 175 -9.98 -17.28 0.70
N ASP A 176 -10.46 -16.90 -0.48
CA ASP A 176 -11.51 -17.64 -1.21
C ASP A 176 -10.94 -18.75 -2.11
N CYS A 177 -9.63 -18.70 -2.41
CA CYS A 177 -9.04 -19.57 -3.42
C CYS A 177 -9.15 -21.05 -3.07
N GLU A 178 -8.93 -21.44 -1.81
CA GLU A 178 -8.98 -22.85 -1.43
C GLU A 178 -10.40 -23.42 -1.60
N LEU A 179 -11.43 -22.66 -1.19
CA LEU A 179 -12.82 -23.05 -1.36
C LEU A 179 -13.20 -23.17 -2.84
N ILE A 180 -12.80 -22.19 -3.66
CA ILE A 180 -13.03 -22.22 -5.11
C ILE A 180 -12.38 -23.45 -5.75
N MET A 181 -11.12 -23.73 -5.42
CA MET A 181 -10.39 -24.88 -5.95
C MET A 181 -11.01 -26.21 -5.54
N ASN A 182 -11.54 -26.33 -4.32
CA ASN A 182 -12.24 -27.54 -3.89
C ASN A 182 -13.55 -27.75 -4.66
N ARG A 183 -14.33 -26.70 -4.90
CA ARG A 183 -15.54 -26.80 -5.73
C ARG A 183 -15.26 -27.15 -7.17
N PHE A 184 -14.11 -26.77 -7.71
CA PHE A 184 -13.70 -27.21 -9.04
C PHE A 184 -13.34 -28.70 -9.11
N LYS A 185 -12.76 -29.28 -8.05
CA LYS A 185 -12.47 -30.72 -8.00
C LYS A 185 -13.74 -31.57 -8.07
N GLU A 186 -14.85 -31.08 -7.53
CA GLU A 186 -16.16 -31.75 -7.59
C GLU A 186 -16.76 -31.75 -9.01
N ILE A 187 -16.26 -30.91 -9.92
CA ILE A 187 -16.75 -30.78 -11.31
C ILE A 187 -15.93 -31.63 -12.27
N CYS A 188 -14.62 -31.73 -12.03
CA CYS A 188 -13.70 -32.44 -12.92
C CYS A 188 -13.65 -33.96 -12.70
N TYR A 189 -14.58 -34.53 -11.92
CA TYR A 189 -14.73 -35.96 -11.64
C TYR A 189 -16.01 -36.54 -12.24
#